data_AF-A0AA42DJL7-F1
#
_entry.id   AF-A0AA42DJL7-F1
#
_cell.length_a   1.000
_cell.length_b   1.000
_cell.length_c   1.000
_cell.angle_alpha   90.00
_cell.angle_beta   90.00
_cell.angle_gamma   90.00
#
_symmetry.space_group_name_H-M   'P 1'
#
loop_
_entity.id
_entity.type
_entity.pdbx_description
1 polymer ?
#
loop_
_entity_poly.entity_id
_entity_poly.type
_entity_poly.pdbx_seq_one_letter_code
_entity_poly.pdbx_strand_id
1 'polypeptide(L)' 'MTYTEQEEKELNQQLKRWQKHQLIAVRQNNIDRSYESMSEIDRSVWEKIANAETYKDVNWLVWQQAERVIQKYCTLAR' A
#
# COMPACT_ATOMS: atom_id res chain seq x y z
N MET A 1 -10.82 -4.88 -19.43
CA MET A 1 -11.51 -5.94 -18.65
C MET A 1 -12.38 -5.22 -17.63
N THR A 2 -13.69 -5.41 -17.69
CA THR A 2 -14.63 -4.87 -16.70
C THR A 2 -14.75 -5.91 -15.60
N TYR A 3 -14.30 -5.56 -14.39
CA TYR A 3 -14.48 -6.40 -13.23
C TYR A 3 -15.97 -6.47 -12.86
N THR A 4 -16.41 -7.61 -12.36
CA THR A 4 -17.73 -7.73 -11.75
C THR A 4 -17.78 -6.91 -10.46
N GLU A 5 -18.97 -6.47 -10.04
CA GLU A 5 -19.15 -5.70 -8.79
C GLU A 5 -18.55 -6.40 -7.56
N GLN A 6 -18.52 -7.74 -7.57
CA GLN A 6 -17.96 -8.54 -6.50
C GLN A 6 -16.43 -8.51 -6.49
N GLU A 7 -15.78 -8.63 -7.67
CA GLU A 7 -14.33 -8.47 -7.80
C GLU A 7 -13.90 -7.04 -7.44
N GLU A 8 -14.67 -6.02 -7.82
CA GLU A 8 -14.38 -4.63 -7.42
C GLU A 8 -14.40 -4.46 -5.89
N LYS A 9 -15.35 -5.12 -5.21
CA LYS A 9 -15.41 -5.12 -3.74
C LYS A 9 -14.19 -5.80 -3.13
N GLU A 10 -13.76 -6.93 -3.67
CA GLU A 10 -12.58 -7.66 -3.18
C GLU A 10 -11.29 -6.84 -3.36
N LEU A 11 -11.11 -6.21 -4.52
CA LEU A 11 -9.97 -5.34 -4.78
C LEU A 11 -9.97 -4.14 -3.83
N ASN A 12 -11.11 -3.49 -3.62
CA ASN A 12 -11.21 -2.40 -2.64
C ASN A 12 -10.96 -2.87 -1.19
N GLN A 13 -11.36 -4.09 -0.83
CA GLN A 13 -11.03 -4.66 0.47
C GLN A 13 -9.52 -4.89 0.61
N GLN A 14 -8.86 -5.37 -0.43
CA GLN A 14 -7.40 -5.54 -0.45
C GLN A 14 -6.68 -4.20 -0.26
N LEU A 15 -7.11 -3.16 -0.97
CA LEU A 15 -6.60 -1.79 -0.80
C LEU A 15 -6.72 -1.32 0.67
N LYS A 16 -7.90 -1.51 1.28
CA LYS A 16 -8.12 -1.14 2.68
C LYS A 16 -7.23 -1.92 3.66
N ARG A 17 -6.95 -3.20 3.38
CA ARG A 17 -6.02 -4.01 4.21
C ARG A 17 -4.61 -3.44 4.15
N TRP A 18 -4.15 -3.10 2.96
CA TRP A 18 -2.85 -2.45 2.75
C TRP A 18 -2.74 -1.11 3.48
N GLN A 19 -3.72 -0.23 3.34
CA GLN A 19 -3.77 1.06 4.05
C GLN A 19 -3.77 0.87 5.57
N LYS A 20 -4.50 -0.13 6.09
CA LYS A 20 -4.48 -0.47 7.51
C LYS A 20 -3.09 -0.89 7.99
N HIS A 21 -2.36 -1.67 7.18
CA HIS A 21 -0.98 -2.05 7.52
C HIS A 21 -0.06 -0.82 7.55
N GLN A 22 -0.18 0.07 6.56
CA GLN A 22 0.58 1.33 6.53
C GLN A 22 0.31 2.19 7.78
N LEU A 23 -0.96 2.32 8.19
CA LEU A 23 -1.32 3.05 9.41
C LEU A 23 -0.74 2.42 10.68
N ILE A 24 -0.72 1.10 10.77
CA ILE A 24 -0.11 0.39 11.91
C ILE A 24 1.40 0.65 11.93
N ALA A 25 2.06 0.56 10.77
CA ALA A 25 3.49 0.83 10.65
C ALA A 25 3.82 2.27 11.04
N VAL A 26 3.04 3.26 10.59
CA VAL A 26 3.22 4.68 10.94
C VAL A 26 3.07 4.93 12.45
N ARG A 27 2.20 4.18 13.13
CA ARG A 27 2.06 4.26 14.59
C ARG A 27 3.21 3.62 15.36
N GLN A 28 4.06 2.84 14.70
CA GLN A 28 5.24 2.25 15.31
C GLN A 28 6.38 3.26 15.27
N ASN A 29 7.08 3.45 16.39
CA ASN A 29 8.13 4.46 16.61
C ASN A 29 9.33 4.39 15.65
N ASN A 30 9.37 3.41 14.73
CA ASN A 30 10.47 3.18 13.79
C ASN A 30 10.10 3.48 12.33
N ILE A 31 8.93 4.06 12.06
CA ILE A 31 8.53 4.36 10.69
C ILE A 31 9.42 5.42 10.04
N ASP A 32 9.88 6.43 10.78
CA ASP A 32 10.71 7.51 10.21
C ASP A 32 12.00 6.95 9.61
N ARG A 33 12.66 6.05 10.34
CA ARG A 33 13.85 5.33 9.86
C ARG A 33 13.55 4.39 8.69
N SER A 34 12.40 3.72 8.74
CA SER A 34 11.95 2.82 7.66
C SER A 34 11.61 3.61 6.39
N TYR A 35 11.04 4.80 6.54
CA TYR A 35 10.68 5.71 5.45
C TYR A 35 11.92 6.38 4.86
N GLU A 36 12.93 6.73 5.67
CA GLU A 36 14.24 7.21 5.19
C GLU A 36 14.98 6.16 4.34
N SER A 37 14.80 4.87 4.65
CA SER A 37 15.38 3.76 3.88
C SER A 37 14.53 3.29 2.69
N MET A 38 13.38 3.95 2.43
CA MET A 38 12.60 3.69 1.22
C MET A 38 13.31 4.24 -0.01
N SER A 39 13.38 3.43 -1.07
CA SER A 39 13.73 3.94 -2.39
C SER A 39 12.64 4.91 -2.87
N GLU A 40 12.97 5.87 -3.74
CA GLU A 40 11.98 6.81 -4.30
C GLU A 40 10.81 6.07 -4.97
N ILE A 41 11.10 4.94 -5.62
CA ILE A 41 10.08 4.08 -6.26
C ILE A 41 9.16 3.46 -5.21
N ASP A 42 9.73 2.85 -4.16
CA ASP A 42 8.94 2.22 -3.11
C ASP A 42 8.11 3.26 -2.34
N ARG A 43 8.67 4.45 -2.09
CA ARG A 43 7.96 5.57 -1.49
C ARG A 43 6.79 6.03 -2.36
N SER A 44 6.99 6.15 -3.67
CA SER A 44 5.91 6.48 -4.60
C SER A 44 4.79 5.44 -4.59
N VAL A 45 5.13 4.13 -4.54
CA VAL A 45 4.15 3.05 -4.41
C VAL A 45 3.39 3.17 -3.08
N TRP A 46 4.10 3.40 -1.98
CA TRP A 46 3.51 3.55 -0.65
C TRP A 46 2.50 4.72 -0.62
N GLU A 47 2.88 5.90 -1.12
CA GLU A 47 2.03 7.08 -1.14
C GLU A 47 0.82 6.93 -2.06
N LYS A 48 0.99 6.32 -3.24
CA LYS A 48 -0.13 6.08 -4.16
C LYS A 48 -1.16 5.13 -3.57
N ILE A 49 -0.74 4.11 -2.84
CA ILE A 49 -1.67 3.21 -2.13
C ILE A 49 -2.34 3.92 -0.95
N ALA A 50 -1.59 4.73 -0.20
CA ALA A 50 -2.13 5.47 0.94
C ALA A 50 -3.20 6.50 0.52
N ASN A 51 -3.02 7.16 -0.63
CA ASN A 51 -3.91 8.21 -1.13
C ASN A 51 -5.03 7.70 -2.05
N ALA A 52 -5.03 6.43 -2.45
CA ALA A 52 -6.07 5.87 -3.31
C ALA A 52 -7.40 5.72 -2.56
N GLU A 53 -8.48 6.22 -3.15
CA GLU A 53 -9.84 6.06 -2.62
C GLU A 53 -10.39 4.68 -3.02
N THR A 54 -10.08 4.24 -4.24
CA THR A 54 -10.49 2.96 -4.81
C THR A 54 -9.34 2.26 -5.53
N TYR A 55 -9.50 0.96 -5.79
CA TYR A 55 -8.51 0.21 -6.55
C TYR A 55 -8.30 0.75 -7.98
N LYS A 56 -9.28 1.48 -8.53
CA LYS A 56 -9.23 2.08 -9.88
C LYS A 56 -8.26 3.26 -9.96
N ASP A 57 -7.98 3.91 -8.84
CA ASP A 57 -7.05 5.04 -8.76
C ASP A 57 -5.59 4.57 -8.79
N VAL A 58 -5.37 3.27 -8.60
CA VAL A 58 -4.05 2.66 -8.56
C VAL A 58 -3.75 2.02 -9.91
N ASN A 59 -2.67 2.46 -10.55
CA ASN A 59 -2.22 1.82 -11.78
C ASN A 59 -1.73 0.38 -11.52
N TRP A 60 -1.77 -0.47 -12.55
CA TRP A 60 -1.44 -1.89 -12.43
C TRP A 60 -0.02 -2.15 -11.90
N LEU A 61 0.96 -1.33 -12.29
CA LEU A 61 2.36 -1.52 -11.88
C LEU A 61 2.54 -1.22 -10.38
N VAL A 62 1.88 -0.19 -9.87
CA VAL A 62 1.83 0.13 -8.43
C VAL A 62 1.12 -0.99 -7.68
N TRP A 63 0.00 -1.48 -8.20
CA TRP A 63 -0.77 -2.57 -7.59
C TRP A 63 0.07 -3.86 -7.42
N GLN A 64 0.83 -4.24 -8.45
CA GLN A 64 1.71 -5.42 -8.41
C GLN A 64 2.84 -5.27 -7.39
N GLN A 65 3.32 -4.04 -7.14
CA GLN A 65 4.40 -3.79 -6.19
C GLN A 65 3.89 -3.54 -4.77
N ALA A 66 2.62 -3.15 -4.60
CA ALA A 66 2.02 -2.71 -3.35
C ALA A 66 2.24 -3.70 -2.21
N GLU A 67 1.91 -4.98 -2.44
CA GLU A 67 2.04 -6.00 -1.40
C GLU A 67 3.48 -6.15 -0.90
N ARG A 68 4.43 -6.28 -1.83
CA ARG A 68 5.85 -6.42 -1.51
C ARG A 68 6.37 -5.23 -0.72
N VAL A 69 6.08 -4.01 -1.20
CA VAL A 69 6.54 -2.76 -0.59
C VAL A 69 5.94 -2.62 0.81
N ILE A 70 4.63 -2.79 0.93
CA ILE A 70 3.93 -2.61 2.20
C ILE A 70 4.39 -3.64 3.23
N GLN A 71 4.48 -4.92 2.86
CA GLN A 71 4.99 -5.95 3.77
C GLN A 71 6.43 -5.69 4.22
N LYS A 72 7.33 -5.32 3.31
CA LYS A 72 8.73 -5.04 3.62
C LYS A 72 8.85 -3.95 4.68
N TYR A 73 8.24 -2.80 4.45
CA TYR A 73 8.40 -1.64 5.34
C TYR A 73 7.53 -1.73 6.59
N CYS A 74 6.38 -2.40 6.55
CA CYS A 74 5.63 -2.71 7.77
C CYS A 74 6.37 -3.71 8.68
N THR A 75 7.21 -4.59 8.11
CA THR A 75 8.06 -5.49 8.91
C THR A 75 9.24 -4.75 9.52
N LEU A 76 9.83 -3.81 8.79
CA LEU A 76 10.93 -2.97 9.28
C LEU A 76 10.50 -1.97 10.36
N ALA A 77 9.22 -1.55 10.34
CA ALA A 77 8.66 -0.64 11.34
C ALA A 77 8.33 -1.32 12.69
N ARG A 78 8.23 -2.65 12.74
CA ARG A 78 8.02 -3.43 13.98
C ARG A 78 9.27 -3.45 14.84
#